data_AF-A0A395KXK5-F1
#
_entry.id   AF-A0A395KXK5-F1
#
_cell.length_a   1.000
_cell.length_b   1.000
_cell.length_c   1.000
_cell.angle_alpha   90.00
_cell.angle_beta   90.00
_cell.angle_gamma   90.00
#
_symmetry.space_group_name_H-M   'P 1'
#
loop_
_entity.id
_entity.type
_entity.pdbx_description
1 polymer ?
#
loop_
_entity_poly.entity_id
_entity_poly.type
_entity_poly.pdbx_seq_one_letter_code
_entity_poly.pdbx_strand_id
1 'polypeptide(L)'
;MQPRDMFDIACVVKTHGVEYLNEALTPFGDKCEKALKVARQMNPQFAETIMTRLLYREGFSEIPRLAQAMTIKLLEAICALSTGAKV
;
A
#
# COMPACT_ATOMS: atom_id res chain seq x y z
N MET A 1 1.04 10.19 1.92
CA MET A 1 0.21 9.00 1.68
C MET A 1 -1.20 9.28 2.18
N GLN A 2 -2.16 9.23 1.28
CA GLN A 2 -3.60 9.45 1.50
C GLN A 2 -4.35 8.12 1.32
N PRO A 3 -5.63 8.01 1.74
CA PRO A 3 -6.43 6.80 1.52
C PRO A 3 -6.47 6.36 0.05
N ARG A 4 -6.54 7.32 -0.89
CA ARG A 4 -6.49 7.02 -2.33
C ARG A 4 -5.19 6.34 -2.75
N ASP A 5 -4.04 6.79 -2.26
CA ASP A 5 -2.75 6.15 -2.56
C ASP A 5 -2.74 4.68 -2.10
N MET A 6 -3.32 4.40 -0.92
CA MET A 6 -3.42 3.02 -0.40
C MET A 6 -4.37 2.17 -1.25
N PHE A 7 -5.47 2.76 -1.73
CA PHE A 7 -6.41 2.11 -2.65
C PHE A 7 -5.70 1.74 -3.96
N ASP A 8 -4.99 2.69 -4.56
CA ASP A 8 -4.30 2.51 -5.84
C ASP A 8 -3.20 1.43 -5.71
N ILE A 9 -2.41 1.47 -4.63
CA ILE A 9 -1.42 0.42 -4.31
C ILE A 9 -2.09 -0.95 -4.20
N ALA A 10 -3.18 -1.06 -3.42
CA ALA A 10 -3.86 -2.32 -3.22
C ALA A 10 -4.49 -2.87 -4.51
N CYS A 11 -4.98 -2.00 -5.40
CA CYS A 11 -5.42 -2.38 -6.74
C CYS A 11 -4.27 -2.99 -7.56
N VAL A 12 -3.10 -2.34 -7.57
CA VAL A 12 -1.92 -2.86 -8.30
C VAL A 12 -1.45 -4.19 -7.71
N VAL A 13 -1.43 -4.34 -6.38
CA VAL A 13 -1.10 -5.62 -5.74
C VAL A 13 -2.10 -6.71 -6.16
N LYS A 14 -3.39 -6.40 -6.21
CA LYS A 14 -4.42 -7.36 -6.63
C LYS A 14 -4.25 -7.80 -8.10
N THR A 15 -3.86 -6.90 -9.00
CA THR A 15 -3.79 -7.18 -10.44
C THR A 15 -2.44 -7.72 -10.89
N HIS A 16 -1.35 -7.27 -10.29
CA HIS A 16 0.02 -7.58 -10.73
C HIS A 16 0.85 -8.38 -9.72
N GLY A 17 0.34 -8.59 -8.50
CA GLY A 17 1.09 -9.23 -7.43
C GLY A 17 1.99 -8.25 -6.65
N VAL A 18 2.56 -8.75 -5.56
CA VAL A 18 3.39 -7.96 -4.63
C VAL A 18 4.78 -7.72 -5.23
N GLU A 19 5.29 -8.69 -5.97
CA GLU A 19 6.61 -8.72 -6.59
C GLU A 19 6.80 -7.55 -7.55
N TYR A 20 5.76 -7.24 -8.34
CA TYR A 20 5.76 -6.10 -9.26
C TYR A 20 6.08 -4.78 -8.57
N LEU A 21 5.44 -4.52 -7.42
CA LEU A 21 5.71 -3.31 -6.65
C LEU A 21 6.99 -3.39 -5.82
N ASN A 22 7.39 -4.58 -5.34
CA ASN A 22 8.67 -4.73 -4.65
C ASN A 22 9.84 -4.32 -5.54
N GLU A 23 9.89 -4.82 -6.77
CA GLU A 23 10.95 -4.47 -7.73
C GLU A 23 10.95 -2.97 -8.05
N ALA A 24 9.78 -2.40 -8.30
CA ALA A 24 9.64 -0.99 -8.65
C ALA A 24 9.95 -0.02 -7.50
N LEU A 25 9.64 -0.41 -6.25
CA LEU A 25 9.71 0.48 -5.08
C LEU A 25 10.97 0.28 -4.23
N THR A 26 11.69 -0.83 -4.37
CA THR A 26 12.96 -1.08 -3.64
C THR A 26 13.99 0.05 -3.78
N PRO A 27 14.20 0.67 -4.97
CA PRO A 27 15.10 1.81 -5.11
C PRO A 27 14.71 3.06 -4.29
N PHE A 28 13.47 3.11 -3.79
CA PHE A 28 12.90 4.23 -3.03
C PHE A 28 12.64 3.86 -1.55
N GLY A 29 13.47 3.01 -0.96
CA GLY A 29 13.29 2.49 0.40
C GLY A 29 13.06 3.56 1.48
N ASP A 30 13.77 4.69 1.42
CA ASP A 30 13.62 5.80 2.37
C ASP A 30 12.23 6.47 2.27
N LYS A 31 11.69 6.58 1.06
CA LYS A 31 10.32 7.08 0.83
C LYS A 31 9.29 6.06 1.26
N CYS A 32 9.55 4.77 1.04
CA CYS A 32 8.67 3.69 1.49
C CYS A 32 8.58 3.63 3.03
N GLU A 33 9.68 3.85 3.74
CA GLU A 33 9.69 3.92 5.20
C GLU A 33 8.84 5.09 5.72
N LYS A 34 8.97 6.27 5.11
CA LYS A 34 8.13 7.44 5.44
C LYS A 34 6.64 7.16 5.16
N ALA A 35 6.35 6.52 4.02
CA ALA A 35 4.99 6.11 3.67
C ALA A 35 4.43 5.08 4.67
N LEU A 36 5.23 4.11 5.11
CA LEU A 36 4.85 3.08 6.07
C LEU A 36 4.45 3.71 7.42
N LYS A 37 5.22 4.69 7.90
CA LYS A 37 4.88 5.43 9.12
C LYS A 37 3.51 6.10 9.01
N VAL A 38 3.23 6.77 7.88
CA VAL A 38 1.93 7.41 7.63
C VAL A 38 0.80 6.36 7.53
N ALA A 39 1.04 5.26 6.82
CA ALA A 39 0.04 4.18 6.66
C ALA A 39 -0.35 3.54 8.00
N ARG A 40 0.61 3.32 8.91
CA ARG A 40 0.37 2.79 10.26
C ARG A 40 -0.40 3.74 11.17
N GLN A 41 -0.23 5.06 10.99
CA GLN A 41 -0.92 6.08 11.79
C GLN A 41 -2.32 6.41 11.25
N MET A 42 -2.63 5.99 10.02
CA MET A 42 -3.94 6.22 9.42
C MET A 42 -5.03 5.47 10.19
N ASN A 43 -6.15 6.15 10.47
CA ASN A 43 -7.31 5.49 11.07
C ASN A 43 -7.97 4.57 10.02
N PRO A 44 -8.09 3.25 10.27
CA PRO A 44 -8.62 2.29 9.29
C PRO A 44 -10.05 2.59 8.87
N GLN A 45 -10.93 2.90 9.83
CA GLN A 45 -12.34 3.18 9.56
C GLN A 45 -12.50 4.45 8.74
N PHE A 46 -11.70 5.48 9.03
CA PHE A 46 -11.68 6.71 8.24
C PHE A 46 -11.22 6.44 6.81
N ALA A 47 -10.12 5.70 6.64
CA ALA A 47 -9.59 5.39 5.32
C ALA A 47 -10.59 4.58 4.49
N GLU A 48 -11.20 3.54 5.06
CA GLU A 48 -12.25 2.74 4.42
C GLU A 48 -13.44 3.61 4.01
N THR A 49 -13.93 4.48 4.91
CA THR A 49 -15.06 5.38 4.62
C THR A 49 -14.79 6.33 3.46
N ILE A 50 -13.55 6.80 3.30
CA ILE A 50 -13.15 7.62 2.15
C ILE A 50 -13.06 6.77 0.89
N MET A 51 -12.46 5.58 0.97
CA MET A 51 -12.24 4.71 -0.19
C MET A 51 -13.52 4.09 -0.75
N THR A 52 -14.54 3.82 0.08
CA THR A 52 -15.86 3.32 -0.39
C THR A 52 -16.61 4.34 -1.25
N ARG A 53 -16.21 5.62 -1.23
CA ARG A 53 -16.76 6.67 -2.08
C ARG A 53 -16.05 6.80 -3.43
N LEU A 54 -14.97 6.05 -3.67
CA LEU A 54 -14.26 6.05 -4.93
C LEU A 54 -15.06 5.29 -6.00
N LEU A 55 -14.92 5.69 -7.25
CA LEU A 55 -15.45 4.92 -8.38
C LEU A 55 -14.50 3.74 -8.64
N TYR A 56 -15.01 2.52 -8.43
CA TYR A 56 -14.30 1.28 -8.72
C TYR A 56 -15.22 0.22 -9.31
N ARG A 57 -14.64 -0.75 -10.02
CA ARG A 57 -15.40 -1.89 -10.59
C ARG A 57 -15.70 -2.91 -9.50
N GLU A 58 -16.76 -3.70 -9.69
CA GLU A 58 -17.24 -4.71 -8.71
C GLU A 58 -16.13 -5.65 -8.21
N GLY A 59 -15.20 -6.04 -9.10
CA GLY A 59 -14.04 -6.87 -8.76
C GLY A 59 -13.06 -6.25 -7.76
N PHE A 60 -13.20 -4.98 -7.40
CA PHE A 60 -12.39 -4.29 -6.39
C PHE A 60 -13.20 -3.90 -5.14
N SER A 61 -14.41 -4.42 -4.97
CA SER A 61 -15.32 -4.08 -3.87
C SER A 61 -14.75 -4.32 -2.47
N GLU A 62 -13.84 -5.27 -2.31
CA GLU A 62 -13.13 -5.54 -1.06
C GLU A 62 -11.96 -4.58 -0.77
N ILE A 63 -11.46 -3.86 -1.79
CA ILE A 63 -10.24 -3.05 -1.67
C ILE A 63 -10.38 -1.94 -0.64
N PRO A 64 -11.49 -1.18 -0.54
CA PRO A 64 -11.62 -0.14 0.50
C PRO A 64 -11.36 -0.66 1.92
N ARG A 65 -11.79 -1.90 2.22
CA ARG A 65 -11.58 -2.54 3.53
C ARG A 65 -10.15 -3.07 3.71
N LEU A 66 -9.52 -3.53 2.63
CA LEU A 66 -8.21 -4.21 2.69
C LEU A 66 -7.02 -3.30 2.40
N ALA A 67 -7.25 -2.15 1.76
CA ALA A 67 -6.20 -1.35 1.13
C ALA A 67 -5.11 -0.89 2.09
N GLN A 68 -5.49 -0.42 3.29
CA GLN A 68 -4.51 0.00 4.29
C GLN A 68 -3.62 -1.18 4.71
N ALA A 69 -4.21 -2.32 5.06
CA ALA A 69 -3.46 -3.49 5.51
C ALA A 69 -2.54 -4.04 4.41
N MET A 70 -3.04 -4.11 3.16
CA MET A 70 -2.25 -4.51 2.01
C MET A 70 -1.07 -3.56 1.77
N THR A 71 -1.30 -2.25 1.86
CA THR A 71 -0.26 -1.24 1.71
C THR A 71 0.80 -1.34 2.81
N ILE A 72 0.40 -1.52 4.07
CA ILE A 72 1.34 -1.71 5.19
C ILE A 72 2.21 -2.95 4.94
N LYS A 73 1.61 -4.09 4.60
CA LYS A 73 2.34 -5.34 4.36
C LYS A 73 3.33 -5.22 3.21
N LEU A 74 2.95 -4.58 2.11
CA LEU A 74 3.85 -4.30 0.98
C LEU A 74 5.03 -3.43 1.42
N LEU A 75 4.76 -2.31 2.10
CA LEU A 75 5.80 -1.38 2.50
C LEU A 75 6.75 -1.99 3.55
N GLU A 76 6.25 -2.84 4.45
CA GLU A 76 7.08 -3.62 5.38
C GLU A 76 8.05 -4.54 4.64
N ALA A 77 7.57 -5.25 3.61
CA ALA A 77 8.42 -6.11 2.78
C ALA A 77 9.51 -5.30 2.07
N ILE A 78 9.16 -4.17 1.45
CA ILE A 78 10.13 -3.30 0.76
C ILE A 78 11.17 -2.75 1.74
N CYS A 79 10.75 -2.28 2.91
CA CYS A 79 11.67 -1.76 3.93
C CYS A 79 12.65 -2.84 4.40
N ALA A 80 12.20 -4.08 4.60
CA ALA A 80 13.07 -5.19 4.97
C ALA A 80 14.10 -5.52 3.87
N LEU A 81 13.68 -5.51 2.60
CA LEU A 81 14.56 -5.72 1.44
C LEU A 81 15.61 -4.60 1.31
N SER A 82 15.20 -3.35 1.51
CA SER A 82 16.09 -2.19 1.43
C SER A 82 17.14 -2.16 2.55
N THR A 83 16.82 -2.67 3.75
CA THR A 83 17.81 -2.83 4.83
C THR A 83 18.81 -3.96 4.57
N GLY A 84 18.41 -5.02 3.86
CA GLY A 84 19.30 -6.11 3.48
C GLY A 84 20.23 -5.79 2.29
N ALA A 85 19.87 -4.80 1.47
CA ALA A 85 20.66 -4.35 0.32
C ALA A 85 21.80 -3.38 0.68
N LYS A 86 21.96 -3.02 1.96
CA LYS A 86 23.10 -2.24 2.46
C LYS A 86 24.22 -3.19 2.90
N VAL A 87 24.91 -3.83 1.95
CA VAL A 87 26.18 -4.54 2.18
C VAL A 87 27.21 -4.05 1.17
#